data_AF-A0A806KCI2-F1
#
_entry.id   AF-A0A806KCI2-F1
#
_cell.length_a   1.000
_cell.length_b   1.000
_cell.length_c   1.000
_cell.angle_alpha   90.00
_cell.angle_beta   90.00
_cell.angle_gamma   90.00
#
_symmetry.space_group_name_H-M   'P 1'
#
loop_
_entity.id
_entity.type
_entity.pdbx_description
1 polymer ?
#
loop_
_entity_poly.entity_id
_entity_poly.type
_entity_poly.pdbx_seq_one_letter_code
_entity_poly.pdbx_strand_id
1 'polypeptide(L)'
;MDSIGGYDAVPPSPTEDASLISLIRSRGEYRIRAIAFPDAAVETGAEKTWRAFISQSLRWNNGGLFSPELTTRFNYNLVMLMMTTGILAIPLLPFFPCLWPLPAGVFIVMIENTIATFGLFRKKLPKGGFLNLGYLLSLLFTPVYFTLMTLMGYCGIKIKWKGKEITH
;
A
#
# COMPACT_ATOMS: atom_id res chain seq x y z
N MET A 1 -16.96 -14.86 13.14
CA MET A 1 -17.81 -13.65 13.09
C MET A 1 -18.49 -13.44 14.42
N ASP A 2 -19.09 -14.49 14.99
CA ASP A 2 -19.76 -14.41 16.29
C ASP A 2 -18.79 -14.00 17.43
N SER A 3 -17.56 -14.50 17.41
CA SER A 3 -16.51 -14.17 18.40
C SER A 3 -16.11 -12.69 18.47
N ILE A 4 -16.35 -11.91 17.41
CA ILE A 4 -16.06 -10.48 17.38
C ILE A 4 -17.32 -9.62 17.54
N GLY A 5 -18.51 -10.23 17.64
CA GLY A 5 -19.79 -9.52 17.68
C GLY A 5 -20.35 -9.14 16.30
N GLY A 6 -19.94 -9.84 15.24
CA GLY A 6 -20.38 -9.55 13.86
C GLY A 6 -19.63 -8.40 13.20
N TYR A 7 -20.11 -7.98 12.01
CA TYR A 7 -19.46 -6.92 11.22
C TYR A 7 -19.67 -5.52 11.81
N ASP A 8 -20.77 -5.31 12.53
CA ASP A 8 -21.09 -4.02 13.15
C ASP A 8 -20.11 -3.63 14.26
N ALA A 9 -19.38 -4.60 14.81
CA ALA A 9 -18.31 -4.37 15.79
C ALA A 9 -17.00 -3.87 15.15
N VAL A 10 -16.87 -3.89 13.82
CA VAL A 10 -15.66 -3.44 13.11
C VAL A 10 -15.59 -1.91 13.14
N PRO A 11 -14.49 -1.31 13.62
CA PRO A 11 -14.35 0.13 13.63
C PRO A 11 -14.48 0.73 12.23
N PRO A 12 -15.19 1.88 12.07
CA PRO A 12 -15.24 2.60 10.81
C PRO A 12 -13.82 2.87 10.28
N SER A 13 -13.57 2.50 9.03
CA SER A 13 -12.24 2.61 8.43
C SER A 13 -12.34 2.70 6.91
N PRO A 14 -11.41 3.41 6.25
CA PRO A 14 -11.26 3.34 4.81
C PRO A 14 -11.00 1.92 4.28
N THR A 15 -10.46 1.05 5.13
CA THR A 15 -10.15 -0.36 4.84
C THR A 15 -10.81 -1.24 5.90
N GLU A 16 -12.13 -1.40 5.79
CA GLU A 16 -12.96 -2.20 6.71
C GLU A 16 -12.48 -3.66 6.81
N ASP A 17 -11.99 -4.21 5.71
CA ASP A 17 -11.37 -5.54 5.61
C ASP A 17 -10.11 -5.68 6.48
N ALA A 18 -9.20 -4.70 6.41
CA ALA A 18 -8.02 -4.67 7.26
C ALA A 18 -8.41 -4.50 8.75
N SER A 19 -9.40 -3.63 9.04
CA SER A 19 -9.91 -3.45 10.40
C SER A 19 -10.54 -4.73 10.97
N LEU A 20 -11.27 -5.49 10.15
CA LEU A 20 -11.83 -6.78 10.52
C LEU A 20 -10.72 -7.77 10.90
N ILE A 21 -9.67 -7.88 10.09
CA ILE A 21 -8.53 -8.76 10.36
C ILE A 21 -7.83 -8.36 11.67
N SER A 22 -7.57 -7.07 11.87
CA SER A 22 -6.97 -6.56 13.12
C SER A 22 -7.85 -6.84 14.34
N LEU A 23 -9.17 -6.70 14.21
CA LEU A 23 -10.11 -7.02 15.30
C LEU A 23 -10.15 -8.51 15.63
N ILE A 24 -10.14 -9.38 14.62
CA ILE A 24 -10.07 -10.84 14.85
C ILE A 24 -8.74 -11.19 15.56
N ARG A 25 -7.63 -10.60 15.11
CA ARG A 25 -6.31 -10.83 15.71
C ARG A 25 -6.23 -10.34 17.16
N SER A 26 -6.81 -9.18 17.48
CA SER A 26 -6.73 -8.60 18.83
C SER A 26 -7.47 -9.41 19.89
N ARG A 27 -8.44 -10.24 19.50
CA ARG A 27 -9.12 -11.19 20.40
C ARG A 27 -8.24 -12.37 20.82
N GLY A 28 -7.14 -12.64 20.11
CA GLY A 28 -6.18 -13.71 20.45
C GLY A 28 -6.68 -15.16 20.24
N GLU A 29 -7.98 -15.36 20.02
CA GLU A 29 -8.58 -16.69 19.81
C GLU A 29 -8.22 -17.31 18.45
N TYR A 30 -7.96 -16.47 17.44
CA TYR A 30 -7.77 -16.91 16.08
C TYR A 30 -6.40 -16.48 15.54
N ARG A 31 -5.78 -17.38 14.77
CA ARG A 31 -4.57 -17.08 13.99
C ARG A 31 -4.93 -16.79 12.55
N ILE A 32 -4.62 -15.58 12.09
CA ILE A 32 -4.71 -15.20 10.69
C ILE A 32 -3.49 -15.76 9.95
N ARG A 33 -3.71 -16.46 8.84
CA ARG A 33 -2.66 -16.96 7.96
C ARG A 33 -2.87 -16.39 6.56
N ALA A 34 -1.84 -15.78 6.00
CA ALA A 34 -1.81 -15.40 4.59
C ALA A 34 -1.23 -16.57 3.78
N ILE A 35 -1.84 -16.86 2.64
CA ILE A 35 -1.42 -17.92 1.72
C ILE A 35 -1.11 -17.27 0.38
N ALA A 36 0.07 -17.55 -0.17
CA ALA A 36 0.56 -16.98 -1.42
C ALA A 36 0.78 -18.07 -2.49
N PHE A 37 -0.14 -19.02 -2.61
CA PHE A 37 -0.11 -20.01 -3.70
C PHE A 37 -0.73 -19.42 -4.98
N PRO A 38 -0.22 -19.78 -6.17
CA PRO A 38 -0.80 -19.35 -7.43
C PRO A 38 -2.31 -19.62 -7.54
N ASP A 39 -2.78 -20.74 -6.99
CA ASP A 39 -4.19 -21.15 -7.02
C ASP A 39 -5.08 -20.35 -6.05
N ALA A 40 -4.48 -19.74 -5.03
CA ALA A 40 -5.19 -18.85 -4.09
C ALA A 40 -5.26 -17.39 -4.59
N ALA A 41 -4.55 -17.05 -5.67
CA ALA A 41 -4.53 -15.68 -6.17
C ALA A 41 -5.82 -15.31 -6.91
N VAL A 42 -6.39 -14.17 -6.57
CA VAL A 42 -7.60 -13.62 -7.19
C VAL A 42 -7.22 -12.49 -8.14
N GLU A 43 -7.76 -12.49 -9.35
CA GLU A 43 -7.59 -11.40 -10.31
C GLU A 43 -8.69 -10.36 -10.13
N THR A 44 -8.30 -9.11 -9.91
CA THR A 44 -9.22 -7.97 -9.78
C THR A 44 -9.19 -7.13 -11.05
N GLY A 45 -10.34 -6.57 -11.44
CA GLY A 45 -10.40 -5.59 -12.52
C GLY A 45 -9.66 -4.30 -12.15
N ALA A 46 -8.99 -3.68 -13.13
CA ALA A 46 -8.40 -2.36 -12.95
C ALA A 46 -9.46 -1.26 -12.94
N GLU A 47 -9.19 -0.19 -12.21
CA GLU A 47 -10.04 1.01 -12.23
C GLU A 47 -10.07 1.64 -13.62
N LYS A 48 -11.26 2.05 -14.07
CA LYS A 48 -11.47 2.55 -15.45
C LYS A 48 -11.10 4.01 -15.63
N THR A 49 -10.85 4.75 -14.55
CA THR A 49 -10.55 6.18 -14.60
C THR A 49 -9.46 6.55 -13.59
N TRP A 50 -8.66 7.56 -13.93
CA TRP A 50 -7.65 8.13 -13.00
C TRP A 50 -8.24 8.61 -11.69
N ARG A 51 -9.43 9.21 -11.73
CA ARG A 51 -10.11 9.68 -10.53
C ARG A 51 -10.44 8.50 -9.59
N ALA A 52 -10.97 7.41 -10.13
CA ALA A 52 -11.28 6.21 -9.35
C ALA A 52 -9.99 5.55 -8.81
N PHE A 53 -8.96 5.46 -9.65
CA PHE A 53 -7.65 4.93 -9.27
C PHE A 53 -7.00 5.73 -8.14
N ILE A 54 -6.99 7.07 -8.22
CA ILE A 54 -6.45 7.94 -7.17
C ILE A 54 -7.29 7.85 -5.89
N SER A 55 -8.61 7.88 -6.03
CA SER A 55 -9.52 7.73 -4.89
C SER A 55 -9.31 6.40 -4.16
N GLN A 56 -9.13 5.30 -4.89
CA GLN A 56 -8.85 3.99 -4.29
C GLN A 56 -7.46 3.93 -3.66
N SER A 57 -6.44 4.42 -4.35
CA SER A 57 -5.05 4.39 -3.85
C SER A 57 -4.90 5.23 -2.59
N LEU A 58 -5.45 6.44 -2.57
CA LEU A 58 -5.44 7.30 -1.39
C LEU A 58 -6.23 6.64 -0.24
N ARG A 59 -7.30 5.90 -0.53
CA ARG A 59 -8.12 5.21 0.49
C ARG A 59 -7.32 4.12 1.18
N TRP A 60 -6.63 3.29 0.40
CA TRP A 60 -5.75 2.26 0.92
C TRP A 60 -4.57 2.86 1.68
N ASN A 61 -3.95 3.90 1.13
CA ASN A 61 -2.84 4.56 1.77
C ASN A 61 -3.23 5.13 3.14
N ASN A 62 -4.37 5.81 3.21
CA ASN A 62 -4.90 6.37 4.44
C ASN A 62 -5.34 5.29 5.44
N GLY A 63 -5.87 4.16 4.97
CA GLY A 63 -6.19 3.02 5.83
C GLY A 63 -4.97 2.49 6.59
N GLY A 64 -3.79 2.51 5.97
CA GLY A 64 -2.52 2.19 6.62
C GLY A 64 -2.01 3.33 7.52
N LEU A 65 -1.92 4.55 6.99
CA LEU A 65 -1.39 5.72 7.70
C LEU A 65 -2.15 6.04 9.00
N PHE A 66 -3.47 5.85 8.99
CA PHE A 66 -4.36 6.19 10.10
C PHE A 66 -5.05 4.95 10.67
N SER A 67 -4.49 3.76 10.45
CA SER A 67 -5.03 2.49 10.94
C SER A 67 -5.37 2.57 12.44
N PRO A 68 -6.55 2.11 12.91
CA PRO A 68 -6.89 2.13 14.34
C PRO A 68 -5.93 1.27 15.19
N GLU A 69 -5.26 0.31 14.58
CA GLU A 69 -4.29 -0.55 15.25
C GLU A 69 -2.89 0.06 15.25
N LEU A 70 -2.31 0.27 16.44
CA LEU A 70 -1.03 0.95 16.64
C LEU A 70 0.13 0.30 15.89
N THR A 71 0.24 -1.04 15.92
CA THR A 71 1.35 -1.74 15.25
C THR A 71 1.29 -1.58 13.74
N THR A 72 0.09 -1.72 13.15
CA THR A 72 -0.12 -1.52 11.72
C THR A 72 0.15 -0.08 11.33
N ARG A 73 -0.37 0.88 12.10
CA ARG A 73 -0.11 2.31 11.93
C ARG A 73 1.38 2.61 11.94
N PHE A 74 2.09 2.18 12.98
CA PHE A 74 3.51 2.45 13.15
C PHE A 74 4.35 1.86 12.00
N ASN A 75 4.17 0.56 11.70
CA ASN A 75 4.92 -0.11 10.64
C ASN A 75 4.66 0.53 9.28
N TYR A 76 3.39 0.84 8.97
CA TYR A 76 3.03 1.47 7.70
C TYR A 76 3.61 2.88 7.58
N ASN A 77 3.50 3.70 8.63
CA ASN A 77 4.07 5.05 8.64
C ASN A 77 5.60 5.01 8.50
N LEU A 78 6.28 4.05 9.12
CA LEU A 78 7.73 3.90 8.98
C LEU A 78 8.13 3.63 7.52
N VAL A 79 7.44 2.69 6.85
CA VAL A 79 7.69 2.38 5.44
C VAL A 79 7.40 3.58 4.54
N MET A 80 6.26 4.25 4.74
CA MET A 80 5.89 5.44 3.96
C MET A 80 6.86 6.60 4.17
N LEU A 81 7.36 6.80 5.40
CA LEU A 81 8.36 7.82 5.71
C LEU A 81 9.70 7.52 5.02
N MET A 82 10.18 6.28 5.07
CA MET A 82 11.41 5.87 4.39
C MET A 82 11.30 6.08 2.88
N MET A 83 10.17 5.68 2.28
CA MET A 83 9.92 5.88 0.85
C MET A 83 9.83 7.37 0.49
N THR A 84 9.05 8.14 1.26
CA THR A 84 8.84 9.57 1.03
C THR A 84 10.15 10.35 1.13
N THR A 85 10.94 10.12 2.18
CA THR A 85 12.23 10.79 2.35
C THR A 85 13.23 10.37 1.26
N GLY A 86 13.26 9.09 0.87
CA GLY A 86 14.08 8.61 -0.24
C GLY A 86 13.77 9.28 -1.58
N ILE A 87 12.49 9.40 -1.92
CA ILE A 87 12.08 10.06 -3.17
C ILE A 87 12.29 11.56 -3.13
N LEU A 88 11.98 12.23 -2.01
CA LEU A 88 12.19 13.67 -1.86
C LEU A 88 13.68 14.07 -1.84
N ALA A 89 14.60 13.13 -1.58
CA ALA A 89 16.03 13.37 -1.66
C ALA A 89 16.55 13.49 -3.11
N ILE A 90 15.86 12.92 -4.11
CA ILE A 90 16.28 12.96 -5.53
C ILE A 90 16.55 14.40 -6.03
N PRO A 91 15.63 15.38 -5.89
CA PRO A 91 15.89 16.74 -6.34
C PRO A 91 17.02 17.44 -5.56
N LEU A 92 17.42 16.91 -4.40
CA LEU A 92 18.49 17.46 -3.57
C LEU A 92 19.88 16.88 -3.91
N LEU A 93 19.95 15.79 -4.67
CA LEU A 93 21.22 15.11 -5.01
C LEU A 93 22.26 16.01 -5.70
N PRO A 94 21.91 16.95 -6.60
CA PRO A 94 22.91 17.84 -7.19
C PRO A 94 23.62 18.73 -6.17
N PHE A 95 22.97 19.02 -5.04
CA PHE A 95 23.49 19.88 -3.98
C PHE A 95 24.10 19.08 -2.82
N PHE A 96 23.54 17.91 -2.53
CA PHE A 96 23.97 17.03 -1.44
C PHE A 96 24.13 15.59 -1.96
N PRO A 97 25.23 15.28 -2.67
CA PRO A 97 25.43 13.95 -3.24
C PRO A 97 25.43 12.83 -2.21
N CYS A 98 25.81 13.10 -0.96
CA CYS A 98 25.81 12.13 0.14
C CYS A 98 24.41 11.55 0.46
N LEU A 99 23.33 12.17 -0.02
CA LEU A 99 21.96 11.67 0.14
C LEU A 99 21.61 10.52 -0.82
N TRP A 100 22.48 10.17 -1.78
CA TRP A 100 22.24 9.12 -2.78
C TRP A 100 21.78 7.75 -2.23
N PRO A 101 22.19 7.29 -1.02
CA PRO A 101 21.74 6.00 -0.50
C PRO A 101 20.22 5.97 -0.23
N LEU A 102 19.59 7.11 0.03
CA LEU A 102 18.17 7.19 0.35
C LEU A 102 17.28 6.77 -0.86
N PRO A 103 17.35 7.42 -2.04
CA PRO A 103 16.60 6.97 -3.20
C PRO A 103 17.06 5.60 -3.70
N ALA A 104 18.35 5.27 -3.59
CA ALA A 104 18.85 3.95 -3.99
C ALA A 104 18.18 2.83 -3.18
N GLY A 105 18.07 2.99 -1.86
CA GLY A 105 17.38 2.04 -0.99
C GLY A 105 15.92 1.83 -1.38
N VAL A 106 15.18 2.90 -1.70
CA VAL A 106 13.79 2.79 -2.15
C VAL A 106 13.67 1.95 -3.42
N PHE A 107 14.51 2.22 -4.43
CA PHE A 107 14.45 1.46 -5.68
C PHE A 107 14.95 0.02 -5.54
N ILE A 108 15.93 -0.26 -4.68
CA ILE A 108 16.36 -1.63 -4.37
C ILE A 108 15.19 -2.43 -3.79
N VAL A 109 14.49 -1.89 -2.78
CA VAL A 109 13.33 -2.57 -2.18
C VAL A 109 12.21 -2.76 -3.20
N MET A 110 11.97 -1.80 -4.09
CA MET A 110 10.99 -1.95 -5.18
C MET A 110 11.39 -3.04 -6.18
N ILE A 111 12.67 -3.15 -6.52
CA ILE A 111 13.21 -4.23 -7.38
C ILE A 111 12.98 -5.59 -6.69
N GLU A 112 13.36 -5.73 -5.43
CA GLU A 112 13.18 -6.96 -4.66
C GLU A 112 11.70 -7.37 -4.59
N ASN A 113 10.81 -6.43 -4.29
CA ASN A 113 9.36 -6.67 -4.27
C ASN A 113 8.83 -7.12 -5.64
N THR A 114 9.34 -6.52 -6.72
CA THR A 114 8.97 -6.91 -8.09
C THR A 114 9.47 -8.33 -8.40
N ILE A 115 10.73 -8.66 -8.07
CA ILE A 115 11.29 -10.00 -8.25
C ILE A 115 10.47 -11.04 -7.47
N ALA A 116 10.14 -10.76 -6.21
CA ALA A 116 9.32 -11.64 -5.38
C ALA A 116 7.93 -11.86 -6.02
N THR A 117 7.30 -10.80 -6.52
CA THR A 117 6.01 -10.87 -7.22
C THR A 117 6.08 -11.76 -8.47
N PHE A 118 7.15 -11.62 -9.27
CA PHE A 118 7.40 -12.50 -10.42
C PHE A 118 7.62 -13.95 -10.00
N GLY A 119 8.35 -14.20 -8.90
CA GLY A 119 8.57 -15.55 -8.38
C GLY A 119 7.27 -16.24 -7.97
N LEU A 120 6.38 -15.52 -7.30
CA LEU A 120 5.12 -16.06 -6.77
C LEU A 120 4.02 -16.15 -7.83
N PHE A 121 3.91 -15.17 -8.74
CA PHE A 121 2.74 -15.01 -9.61
C PHE A 121 3.07 -15.05 -11.11
N ARG A 122 4.24 -15.57 -11.51
CA ARG A 122 4.72 -15.60 -12.91
C ARG A 122 3.66 -15.97 -13.94
N LYS A 123 2.84 -17.00 -13.65
CA LYS A 123 1.83 -17.53 -14.58
C LYS A 123 0.64 -16.59 -14.81
N LYS A 124 0.38 -15.67 -13.87
CA LYS A 124 -0.74 -14.72 -13.90
C LYS A 124 -0.32 -13.31 -14.34
N LEU A 125 0.99 -13.05 -14.46
CA LEU A 125 1.50 -11.75 -14.87
C LEU A 125 1.45 -11.58 -16.40
N PRO A 126 1.23 -10.34 -16.89
CA PRO A 126 1.34 -10.00 -18.31
C PRO A 126 2.63 -10.53 -18.96
N LYS A 127 2.49 -11.05 -20.19
CA LYS A 127 3.62 -11.58 -20.99
C LYS A 127 4.66 -10.47 -21.22
N GLY A 128 5.95 -10.83 -21.12
CA GLY A 128 7.08 -9.91 -21.34
C GLY A 128 8.15 -9.93 -20.26
N GLY A 129 7.91 -10.61 -19.14
CA GLY A 129 8.91 -10.79 -18.08
C GLY A 129 9.29 -9.49 -17.37
N PHE A 130 10.32 -9.55 -16.51
CA PHE A 130 10.77 -8.45 -15.65
C PHE A 130 11.25 -7.21 -16.42
N LEU A 131 11.78 -7.40 -17.63
CA LEU A 131 12.31 -6.32 -18.48
C LEU A 131 11.25 -5.65 -19.37
N ASN A 132 9.97 -6.02 -19.25
CA ASN A 132 8.91 -5.32 -19.97
C ASN A 132 8.85 -3.85 -19.51
N LEU A 133 8.78 -2.94 -20.49
CA LEU A 133 8.77 -1.50 -20.29
C LEU A 133 7.69 -1.05 -19.29
N GLY A 134 6.53 -1.72 -19.27
CA GLY A 134 5.47 -1.47 -18.31
C GLY A 134 5.94 -1.66 -16.86
N TYR A 135 6.67 -2.73 -16.53
CA TYR A 135 7.17 -2.94 -15.17
C TYR A 135 8.27 -1.94 -14.82
N LEU A 136 9.15 -1.60 -15.76
CA LEU A 136 10.16 -0.57 -15.53
C LEU A 136 9.50 0.78 -15.22
N LEU A 137 8.48 1.17 -16.00
CA LEU A 137 7.72 2.38 -15.76
C LEU A 137 6.98 2.31 -14.42
N SER A 138 6.38 1.17 -14.07
CA SER A 138 5.75 0.99 -12.77
C SER A 138 6.75 1.09 -11.62
N LEU A 139 7.96 0.54 -11.76
CA LEU A 139 9.02 0.59 -10.76
C LEU A 139 9.48 2.02 -10.46
N LEU A 140 9.55 2.87 -11.50
CA LEU A 140 9.89 4.29 -11.36
C LEU A 140 8.70 5.11 -10.85
N PHE A 141 7.50 4.83 -11.35
CA PHE A 141 6.30 5.60 -11.05
C PHE A 141 5.76 5.35 -9.63
N THR A 142 5.72 4.09 -9.20
CA THR A 142 5.06 3.68 -7.95
C THR A 142 5.58 4.42 -6.71
N PRO A 143 6.89 4.49 -6.44
CA PRO A 143 7.36 5.15 -5.22
C PRO A 143 7.11 6.67 -5.25
N VAL A 144 7.18 7.31 -6.43
CA VAL A 144 6.82 8.73 -6.60
C VAL A 144 5.33 8.94 -6.36
N TYR A 145 4.49 8.07 -6.92
CA TYR A 145 3.04 8.12 -6.78
C TYR A 145 2.60 7.92 -5.33
N PHE A 146 3.14 6.94 -4.62
CA PHE A 146 2.81 6.72 -3.21
C PHE A 146 3.41 7.78 -2.27
N THR A 147 4.52 8.41 -2.65
CA THR A 147 5.00 9.63 -1.98
C THR A 147 3.95 10.74 -2.07
N LEU A 148 3.39 10.98 -3.26
CA LEU A 148 2.30 11.94 -3.42
C LEU A 148 1.05 11.54 -2.60
N MET A 149 0.62 10.28 -2.64
CA MET A 149 -0.52 9.80 -1.84
C MET A 149 -0.29 10.00 -0.34
N THR A 150 0.94 9.81 0.13
CA THR A 150 1.31 10.01 1.54
C THR A 150 1.23 11.48 1.94
N LEU A 151 1.77 12.37 1.12
CA LEU A 151 1.65 13.81 1.34
C LEU A 151 0.19 14.25 1.32
N MET A 152 -0.61 13.80 0.35
CA MET A 152 -2.04 14.07 0.27
C MET A 152 -2.80 13.58 1.51
N GLY A 153 -2.45 12.38 2.02
CA GLY A 153 -3.02 11.83 3.24
C GLY A 153 -2.75 12.70 4.46
N TYR A 154 -1.49 13.13 4.66
CA TYR A 154 -1.14 14.04 5.77
C TYR A 154 -1.71 15.46 5.60
N CYS A 155 -1.91 15.94 4.37
CA CYS A 155 -2.62 17.19 4.11
C CYS A 155 -4.14 17.09 4.37
N GLY A 156 -4.65 15.93 4.80
CA GLY A 156 -6.05 15.75 5.16
C GLY A 156 -7.00 15.74 3.96
N ILE A 157 -6.51 15.39 2.77
CA ILE A 157 -7.36 15.26 1.58
C ILE A 157 -8.34 14.11 1.80
N LYS A 158 -9.61 14.47 2.03
CA LYS A 158 -10.68 13.52 2.31
C LYS A 158 -11.10 12.74 1.07
N ILE A 159 -11.49 11.49 1.29
CA ILE A 159 -12.02 10.61 0.26
C ILE A 159 -13.47 10.29 0.58
N LYS A 160 -14.30 10.29 -0.46
CA LYS A 160 -15.67 9.79 -0.38
C LYS A 160 -15.68 8.30 -0.67
N TRP A 161 -16.21 7.51 0.25
CA TRP A 161 -16.37 6.06 0.12
C TRP A 161 -17.78 5.67 0.52
N LYS A 162 -18.46 4.87 -0.32
CA LYS A 162 -19.86 4.46 -0.13
C LYS A 162 -20.79 5.66 0.23
N GLY A 163 -20.56 6.82 -0.39
CA GLY A 163 -21.34 8.03 -0.15
C GLY A 163 -21.04 8.80 1.14
N LYS A 164 -20.12 8.32 1.99
CA LYS A 164 -19.68 9.01 3.22
C LYS A 164 -18.27 9.58 3.05
N GLU A 165 -18.02 10.75 3.62
CA GLU A 165 -16.64 11.21 3.83
C GLU A 165 -16.06 10.35 4.95
N ILE A 166 -14.93 9.70 4.68
CA ILE A 166 -14.20 9.03 5.74
C ILE A 166 -13.17 10.02 6.27
N THR A 167 -13.41 10.54 7.46
CA THR A 167 -12.41 11.25 8.26
C THR A 167 -11.57 10.23 9.04
N HIS A 168 -10.27 10.50 9.13
CA HIS A 168 -9.33 9.79 10.02
C HIS A 168 -9.75 9.91 11.48
#